data_AF-A0A3C1HFH6-F1
#
_entry.id   AF-A0A3C1HFH6-F1
#
_cell.length_a   1.000
_cell.length_b   1.000
_cell.length_c   1.000
_cell.angle_alpha   90.00
_cell.angle_beta   90.00
_cell.angle_gamma   90.00
#
_symmetry.space_group_name_H-M   'P 1'
#
loop_
_entity.id
_entity.type
_entity.pdbx_description
1 polymer ?
#
loop_
_entity_poly.entity_id
_entity_poly.type
_entity_poly.pdbx_seq_one_letter_code
_entity_poly.pdbx_strand_id
1 'polypeptide(L)'
;MPQTGLARAEGASHSCRVAIYGSITSLEDPLLAPYRTLRQQVDHRSRRIFVAEGDKVVRRLLESGLEVDSVVLPPQQVESFAPLLATRRPELPVYCVE
;
A
#
# COMPACT_ATOMS: atom_id res chain seq x y z
N MET A 1 24.46 -0.98 -0.83
CA MET A 1 24.14 -1.92 0.27
C MET A 1 22.62 -2.09 0.33
N PRO A 2 22.02 -3.20 -0.15
CA PRO A 2 20.64 -3.52 0.18
C PRO A 2 20.60 -4.66 1.20
N GLN A 3 20.00 -4.43 2.36
CA GLN A 3 19.70 -5.47 3.35
C GLN A 3 18.28 -6.00 3.05
N THR A 4 18.17 -6.91 2.10
CA THR A 4 16.92 -7.61 1.77
C THR A 4 16.81 -8.85 2.65
N GLY A 5 16.12 -8.73 3.79
CA GLY A 5 15.76 -9.87 4.64
C GLY A 5 14.53 -10.58 4.10
N LEU A 6 14.70 -11.46 3.11
CA LEU A 6 13.63 -12.30 2.56
C LEU A 6 13.41 -13.53 3.48
N ALA A 7 12.50 -13.42 4.44
CA ALA A 7 12.10 -14.56 5.26
C ALA A 7 11.25 -15.54 4.41
N ARG A 8 11.84 -16.68 4.02
CA ARG A 8 11.14 -17.81 3.39
C ARG A 8 10.26 -18.51 4.43
N ALA A 9 9.01 -18.82 4.06
CA ALA A 9 8.25 -19.90 4.68
C ALA A 9 7.57 -20.70 3.56
N GLU A 10 7.88 -22.00 3.50
CA GLU A 10 7.24 -22.99 2.64
C GLU A 10 6.11 -23.68 3.41
N GLY A 11 4.99 -23.98 2.72
CA GLY A 11 3.98 -24.95 3.18
C GLY A 11 2.53 -24.44 3.22
N ALA A 12 1.73 -24.90 2.24
CA ALA A 12 0.26 -24.91 2.17
C ALA A 12 -0.52 -23.57 2.05
N SER A 13 -0.59 -23.11 0.79
CA SER A 13 -1.74 -22.53 0.06
C SER A 13 -2.55 -21.39 0.69
N HIS A 14 -2.27 -20.18 0.20
CA HIS A 14 -2.85 -18.85 0.51
C HIS A 14 -2.28 -18.14 1.75
N SER A 15 -0.97 -18.25 1.98
CA SER A 15 -0.22 -17.25 2.75
C SER A 15 -0.06 -15.99 1.88
N CYS A 16 -1.04 -15.09 1.91
CA CYS A 16 -0.86 -13.76 1.35
C CYS A 16 0.09 -12.97 2.27
N ARG A 17 1.39 -12.95 1.93
CA ARG A 17 2.41 -12.21 2.69
C ARG A 17 2.42 -10.77 2.23
N VAL A 18 1.56 -9.93 2.80
CA VAL A 18 1.60 -8.48 2.56
C VAL A 18 2.98 -7.95 2.94
N ALA A 19 3.68 -7.32 1.99
CA ALA A 19 4.97 -6.71 2.23
C ALA A 19 4.79 -5.32 2.87
N ILE A 20 5.00 -5.24 4.18
CA ILE A 20 5.05 -3.96 4.91
C ILE A 20 6.47 -3.39 4.75
N TYR A 21 6.61 -2.24 4.11
CA TYR A 21 7.90 -1.66 3.71
C TYR A 21 8.55 -0.75 4.78
N GLY A 22 8.11 -0.83 6.04
CA GLY A 22 8.67 -0.07 7.17
C GLY A 22 8.00 1.30 7.39
N SER A 23 8.34 1.95 8.50
CA SER A 23 7.87 3.30 8.83
C SER A 23 8.61 4.35 7.99
N ILE A 24 7.85 5.16 7.27
CA ILE A 24 8.32 6.33 6.53
C ILE A 24 8.21 7.53 7.48
N THR A 25 9.35 8.12 7.81
CA THR A 25 9.46 9.24 8.75
C THR A 25 9.60 10.60 8.05
N SER A 26 9.73 10.61 6.72
CA SER A 26 9.82 11.83 5.92
C SER A 26 8.71 11.89 4.90
N LEU A 27 7.93 12.98 4.95
CA LEU A 27 6.93 13.29 3.93
C LEU A 27 7.53 13.55 2.55
N GLU A 28 8.86 13.70 2.44
CA GLU A 28 9.63 13.89 1.20
C GLU A 28 10.13 12.59 0.54
N ASP A 29 9.85 11.42 1.15
CA ASP A 29 10.21 10.11 0.60
C ASP A 29 9.66 9.86 -0.83
N PRO A 30 10.49 9.50 -1.84
CA PRO A 30 10.03 9.27 -3.20
C PRO A 30 8.86 8.27 -3.34
N LEU A 31 8.72 7.30 -2.42
CA LEU A 31 7.61 6.35 -2.38
C LEU A 31 6.26 7.03 -2.11
N LEU A 32 6.28 8.18 -1.41
CA LEU A 32 5.10 8.99 -1.16
C LEU A 32 4.79 9.97 -2.30
N ALA A 33 5.59 10.02 -3.37
CA ALA A 33 5.39 10.97 -4.47
C ALA A 33 3.98 10.94 -5.09
N PRO A 34 3.32 9.78 -5.31
CA PRO A 34 1.94 9.75 -5.79
C PRO A 34 0.94 10.39 -4.81
N TYR A 35 1.21 10.30 -3.51
CA TYR A 35 0.30 10.73 -2.44
C TYR A 35 0.41 12.22 -2.11
N ARG A 36 1.56 12.85 -2.41
CA ARG A 36 1.79 14.28 -2.10
C ARG A 36 0.82 15.23 -2.79
N THR A 37 0.37 14.86 -3.99
CA THR A 37 -0.22 15.83 -4.92
C THR A 37 -1.57 15.37 -5.44
N LEU A 38 -2.53 15.29 -4.53
CA LEU A 38 -3.94 15.00 -4.84
C LEU A 38 -4.54 15.96 -5.90
N ARG A 39 -3.94 17.16 -6.07
CA ARG A 39 -4.34 18.18 -7.05
C ARG A 39 -3.69 18.02 -8.44
N GLN A 40 -2.69 17.15 -8.62
CA GLN A 40 -1.98 16.97 -9.89
C GLN A 40 -2.65 15.92 -10.80
N GLN A 41 -3.90 16.18 -11.17
CA GLN A 41 -4.72 15.26 -11.97
C GLN A 41 -4.10 14.92 -13.35
N VAL A 42 -3.28 15.80 -13.94
CA VAL A 42 -2.64 15.59 -15.24
C VAL A 42 -1.56 14.50 -15.16
N ASP A 43 -0.72 14.52 -14.13
CA ASP A 43 0.35 13.54 -13.93
C ASP A 43 -0.19 12.17 -13.54
N HIS A 44 -1.29 12.12 -12.78
CA HIS A 44 -1.99 10.88 -12.50
C HIS A 44 -2.59 10.26 -13.75
N ARG A 45 -3.14 11.09 -14.65
CA ARG A 45 -3.75 10.62 -15.89
C ARG A 45 -2.70 10.06 -16.87
N SER A 46 -1.54 10.71 -16.99
CA SER A 46 -0.44 10.19 -17.83
C SER A 46 0.12 8.86 -17.29
N ARG A 47 0.15 8.71 -15.96
CA ARG A 47 0.55 7.47 -15.28
C ARG A 47 -0.57 6.42 -15.18
N ARG A 48 -1.81 6.77 -15.56
CA ARG A 48 -3.02 5.93 -15.44
C ARG A 48 -3.30 5.45 -14.02
N ILE A 49 -3.00 6.28 -13.03
CA ILE A 49 -3.30 6.03 -11.62
C ILE A 49 -4.31 7.04 -11.09
N PHE A 50 -4.89 6.75 -9.94
CA PHE A 50 -5.57 7.73 -9.10
C PHE A 50 -5.25 7.44 -7.64
N VAL A 51 -5.41 8.44 -6.78
CA VAL A 51 -5.25 8.26 -5.33
C VAL A 51 -6.63 8.32 -4.70
N ALA A 52 -6.94 7.31 -3.89
CA ALA A 52 -8.13 7.29 -3.04
C ALA A 52 -7.75 7.73 -1.63
N GLU A 53 -8.55 8.62 -1.03
CA GLU A 53 -8.36 9.10 0.33
C GLU A 53 -9.65 8.94 1.14
N GLY A 54 -9.50 8.62 2.43
CA GLY A 54 -10.57 8.45 3.39
C GLY A 54 -10.93 6.99 3.63
N ASP A 55 -11.09 6.63 4.90
CA ASP A 55 -11.26 5.25 5.38
C ASP A 55 -12.29 4.44 4.56
N LYS A 56 -13.49 4.99 4.37
CA LYS A 56 -14.57 4.34 3.61
C LYS A 56 -14.24 4.14 2.14
N VAL A 57 -13.55 5.10 1.52
CA VAL A 57 -13.19 5.05 0.09
C VAL A 57 -12.08 4.04 -0.11
N VAL A 58 -11.05 4.07 0.73
CA VAL A 58 -9.93 3.13 0.71
C VAL A 58 -10.41 1.70 0.94
N ARG A 59 -11.31 1.50 1.92
CA ARG A 59 -11.95 0.19 2.17
C ARG A 59 -12.68 -0.32 0.93
N ARG A 60 -13.55 0.50 0.33
CA ARG A 60 -14.28 0.13 -0.90
C ARG A 60 -13.33 -0.16 -2.06
N LEU A 61 -12.25 0.60 -2.20
CA LEU A 61 -11.22 0.34 -3.20
C LEU A 61 -10.57 -1.02 -2.94
N LEU A 62 -10.19 -1.33 -1.69
CA LEU A 62 -9.62 -2.61 -1.28
C LEU A 62 -10.59 -3.80 -1.34
N GLU A 63 -11.90 -3.56 -1.38
CA GLU A 63 -12.92 -4.59 -1.63
C GLU A 63 -13.23 -4.77 -3.13
N SER A 64 -12.87 -3.78 -3.97
CA SER A 64 -13.17 -3.78 -5.40
C SER A 64 -12.26 -4.72 -6.21
N GLY A 65 -12.61 -4.98 -7.46
CA GLY A 65 -11.74 -5.68 -8.40
C GLY A 65 -10.64 -4.82 -9.04
N LEU A 66 -10.51 -3.55 -8.68
CA LEU A 66 -9.48 -2.67 -9.25
C LEU A 66 -8.08 -3.05 -8.73
N GLU A 67 -7.07 -2.93 -9.59
CA GLU A 67 -5.68 -3.10 -9.19
C GLU A 67 -5.26 -1.96 -8.26
N VAL A 68 -4.53 -2.31 -7.21
CA VAL A 68 -3.99 -1.36 -6.22
C VAL A 68 -2.47 -1.44 -6.28
N ASP A 69 -1.84 -0.31 -6.59
CA ASP A 69 -0.38 -0.26 -6.75
C ASP A 69 0.35 -0.24 -5.41
N SER A 70 -0.14 0.54 -4.46
CA SER A 70 0.37 0.63 -3.08
C SER A 70 -0.69 1.22 -2.16
N VAL A 71 -0.47 1.13 -0.85
CA VAL A 71 -1.35 1.71 0.18
C VAL A 71 -0.49 2.44 1.22
N VAL A 72 -0.94 3.61 1.65
CA VAL A 72 -0.37 4.34 2.80
C VAL A 72 -1.38 4.28 3.94
N LEU A 73 -0.94 3.85 5.12
CA LEU A 73 -1.77 3.79 6.33
C LEU A 73 -1.00 4.35 7.54
N PRO A 74 -1.67 4.99 8.50
CA PRO A 74 -1.12 5.18 9.84
C PRO A 74 -0.89 3.82 10.50
N PRO A 75 0.16 3.65 11.32
CA PRO A 75 0.46 2.37 12.00
C PRO A 75 -0.73 1.80 12.77
N GLN A 76 -1.54 2.65 13.39
CA GLN A 76 -2.69 2.25 14.20
C GLN A 76 -3.85 1.68 13.36
N GLN A 77 -3.88 1.92 12.05
CA GLN A 77 -4.92 1.42 11.15
C GLN A 77 -4.53 0.13 10.42
N VAL A 78 -3.25 -0.26 10.43
CA VAL A 78 -2.76 -1.46 9.73
C VAL A 78 -3.52 -2.71 10.14
N GLU A 79 -3.75 -2.90 11.44
CA GLU A 79 -4.46 -4.06 11.96
C GLU A 79 -5.92 -4.13 11.46
N SER A 80 -6.60 -2.99 11.40
CA SER A 80 -7.99 -2.92 10.91
C SER A 80 -8.11 -3.26 9.43
N PHE A 81 -7.10 -2.89 8.63
CA PHE A 81 -7.06 -3.15 7.19
C PHE A 81 -6.40 -4.49 6.83
N ALA A 82 -5.71 -5.16 7.75
CA ALA A 82 -4.99 -6.40 7.50
C ALA A 82 -5.83 -7.50 6.82
N PRO A 83 -7.10 -7.76 7.21
CA PRO A 83 -7.94 -8.73 6.52
C PRO A 83 -8.19 -8.38 5.04
N LEU A 84 -8.35 -7.10 4.74
CA LEU A 84 -8.57 -6.62 3.36
C LEU A 84 -7.28 -6.64 2.55
N LEU A 85 -6.15 -6.30 3.17
CA LEU A 85 -4.84 -6.38 2.51
C LEU A 85 -4.47 -7.82 2.18
N ALA A 86 -4.84 -8.78 3.03
CA ALA A 86 -4.61 -10.21 2.80
C ALA A 86 -5.39 -10.80 1.62
N THR A 87 -6.47 -10.16 1.15
CA THR A 87 -7.18 -10.59 -0.07
C THR A 87 -6.54 -10.06 -1.35
N ARG A 88 -5.56 -9.16 -1.23
CA ARG A 88 -4.83 -8.57 -2.36
C ARG A 88 -3.65 -9.44 -2.77
N ARG A 89 -2.88 -8.96 -3.75
CA ARG A 89 -1.63 -9.62 -4.16
C ARG A 89 -0.64 -9.62 -2.97
N PRO A 90 0.11 -10.71 -2.74
CA PRO A 90 1.08 -10.78 -1.65
C PRO A 90 2.07 -9.61 -1.65
N GLU A 91 2.59 -9.25 -2.82
CA GLU A 91 3.57 -8.19 -2.99
C GLU A 91 3.01 -6.76 -2.96
N LEU A 92 1.77 -6.54 -2.51
CA LEU A 92 1.19 -5.20 -2.38
C LEU A 92 2.00 -4.36 -1.37
N PRO A 93 2.63 -3.25 -1.79
CA PRO A 93 3.35 -2.37 -0.89
C PRO A 93 2.41 -1.65 0.07
N VAL A 94 2.68 -1.80 1.36
CA VAL A 94 2.02 -1.03 2.42
C VAL A 94 3.07 -0.16 3.12
N TYR A 95 2.83 1.14 3.10
CA TYR A 95 3.69 2.15 3.71
C TYR A 95 3.03 2.67 4.99
N CYS A 96 3.78 2.62 6.09
CA CYS A 96 3.33 3.20 7.35
C CYS A 96 3.91 4.61 7.49
N VAL A 97 3.09 5.63 7.67
CA VAL A 97 3.56 7.02 7.89
C VAL A 97 3.21 7.44 9.31
N GLU A 98 4.19 7.96 10.04
CA GLU A 98 4.04 8.49 11.41
C GLU A 98 3.87 10.01 11.44
#